data_AF-A0A3S0WLJ3-F1
#
_entry.id   AF-A0A3S0WLJ3-F1
#
_cell.length_a   1.000
_cell.length_b   1.000
_cell.length_c   1.000
_cell.angle_alpha   90.00
_cell.angle_beta   90.00
_cell.angle_gamma   90.00
#
_symmetry.space_group_name_H-M   'P 1'
#
loop_
_entity.id
_entity.type
_entity.pdbx_description
1 polymer ?
#
loop_
_entity_poly.entity_id
_entity_poly.type
_entity_poly.pdbx_seq_one_letter_code
_entity_poly.pdbx_strand_id
1 'polypeptide(L)' 'MPMTLAVPLDLPDVRVLAHRMLEDGGVLIEVESTLQTTRCHRCGREIDRFH' A
#
# COMPACT_ATOMS: atom_id res chain seq x y z
N MET A 1 -13.16 19.99 10.80
CA MET A 1 -12.29 20.13 9.62
C MET A 1 -11.52 18.83 9.47
N PRO A 2 -11.52 18.15 8.32
CA PRO A 2 -10.72 16.94 8.15
C PRO A 2 -9.24 17.31 8.21
N MET A 3 -8.48 16.59 9.04
CA MET A 3 -7.03 16.74 9.15
C MET A 3 -6.39 16.04 7.96
N THR A 4 -5.80 16.80 7.04
CA THR A 4 -5.08 16.24 5.89
C THR A 4 -3.64 15.95 6.30
N LEU A 5 -3.30 14.67 6.40
CA LEU A 5 -1.93 14.21 6.67
C LEU A 5 -1.24 13.90 5.34
N ALA A 6 -0.21 14.66 4.98
CA ALA A 6 0.62 14.41 3.81
C ALA A 6 1.98 13.86 4.26
N VAL A 7 2.18 12.54 4.13
CA VAL A 7 3.44 11.87 4.44
C VAL A 7 4.01 11.32 3.14
N PRO A 8 5.28 11.58 2.80
CA PRO A 8 5.93 10.93 1.67
C PRO A 8 6.14 9.45 2.00
N LEU A 9 5.24 8.61 1.51
CA LEU A 9 5.46 7.16 1.48
C LEU A 9 6.34 6.89 0.27
N ASP A 10 7.59 6.49 0.48
CA ASP A 10 8.48 5.98 -0.58
C ASP A 10 8.05 4.55 -0.98
N LEU A 11 6.77 4.41 -1.30
CA LEU A 11 6.13 3.19 -1.77
C LEU A 11 5.56 3.50 -3.16
N PRO A 12 6.21 3.03 -4.23
CA PRO A 12 5.64 3.13 -5.56
C PRO A 12 4.43 2.20 -5.69
N ASP A 13 3.52 2.54 -6.61
CA ASP A 13 2.42 1.65 -7.04
C ASP A 13 1.47 1.20 -5.91
N VAL A 14 1.09 2.12 -5.01
CA VAL A 14 0.09 1.88 -3.97
C VAL A 14 -1.01 2.94 -3.96
N ARG A 15 -2.22 2.55 -3.55
CA ARG A 15 -3.37 3.42 -3.32
C ARG A 15 -3.78 3.36 -1.84
N VAL A 16 -3.98 4.52 -1.22
CA VAL A 16 -4.44 4.60 0.18
C VAL A 16 -5.94 4.30 0.24
N LEU A 17 -6.32 3.36 1.10
CA LEU A 17 -7.71 2.95 1.36
C LEU A 17 -8.29 3.69 2.56
N ALA A 18 -7.53 3.75 3.66
CA ALA A 18 -7.96 4.37 4.90
C ALA A 18 -6.75 4.77 5.75
N HIS A 19 -6.98 5.64 6.73
CA HIS A 19 -6.00 5.93 7.76
C HIS A 19 -6.70 6.10 9.12
N ARG A 20 -6.06 5.68 10.20
CA ARG A 20 -6.53 5.92 11.57
C ARG A 20 -5.37 6.21 12.52
N MET A 21 -5.62 7.04 13.53
CA MET A 21 -4.67 7.20 14.63
C MET A 21 -4.83 6.04 15.62
N LEU A 22 -3.71 5.54 16.09
CA LEU A 22 -3.61 4.55 17.14
C LEU A 22 -3.54 5.24 18.51
N GLU A 23 -3.85 4.49 19.57
CA GLU A 23 -3.90 5.02 20.94
C GLU A 23 -2.53 5.49 21.46
N ASP A 24 -1.45 4.96 20.89
CA ASP A 24 -0.05 5.31 21.19
C ASP A 24 0.45 6.54 20.39
N GLY A 25 -0.43 7.18 19.60
CA GLY A 25 -0.07 8.30 18.73
C GLY A 25 0.51 7.86 17.37
N GLY A 26 0.57 6.55 17.09
CA GLY A 26 0.91 6.04 15.77
C GLY A 26 -0.16 6.36 14.72
N VAL A 27 0.23 6.32 13.44
CA VAL A 27 -0.70 6.42 12.31
C VAL A 27 -0.68 5.09 11.56
N LEU A 28 -1.83 4.43 11.51
CA LEU A 28 -2.02 3.28 10.65
C LEU A 28 -2.60 3.75 9.31
N ILE A 29 -1.90 3.43 8.23
CA ILE A 29 -2.35 3.71 6.86
C ILE A 29 -2.60 2.36 6.18
N GLU A 30 -3.85 2.12 5.79
CA GLU A 30 -4.22 0.95 5.01
C GLU A 30 -4.04 1.29 3.53
N VAL A 31 -3.23 0.50 2.83
CA VAL A 31 -2.92 0.67 1.42
C VAL A 31 -3.17 -0.63 0.65
N GLU A 32 -3.51 -0.51 -0.61
CA GLU A 32 -3.49 -1.62 -1.56
C GLU A 32 -2.43 -1.39 -2.64
N SER A 33 -1.88 -2.49 -3.16
CA SER A 33 -1.00 -2.45 -4.34
C SER A 33 -1.84 -2.13 -5.58
N THR A 34 -1.34 -1.22 -6.42
CA THR A 34 -1.90 -0.97 -7.76
C THR A 34 -1.27 -1.86 -8.84
N LEU A 35 -0.25 -2.65 -8.49
CA LEU A 35 0.37 -3.59 -9.42
C LEU A 35 -0.59 -4.73 -9.73
N GLN A 36 -0.89 -4.90 -11.02
CA GLN A 36 -1.71 -5.99 -11.54
C GLN A 36 -0.91 -7.25 -11.82
N THR A 37 0.41 -7.19 -11.69
CA THR A 37 1.29 -8.33 -11.92
C THR A 37 2.39 -8.38 -10.88
N THR A 38 2.96 -9.56 -10.66
CA THR A 38 4.15 -9.74 -9.84
C THR A 38 5.11 -10.69 -10.52
N ARG A 39 6.41 -10.56 -10.24
CA ARG A 39 7.41 -11.46 -10.80
C ARG A 39 7.72 -12.57 -9.82
N CYS A 40 7.59 -13.81 -10.27
CA CYS A 40 7.98 -14.97 -9.47
C CYS A 40 9.48 -14.92 -9.15
N HIS A 41 9.84 -14.80 -7.88
CA HIS A 41 11.26 -14.82 -7.47
C HIS A 41 11.95 -16.18 -7.70
N ARG A 42 11.19 -17.27 -7.91
CA ARG A 42 11.75 -18.60 -8.17
C ARG A 42 12.02 -18.89 -9.64
N CYS A 43 11.11 -18.50 -10.54
CA CYS A 43 11.24 -18.82 -11.97
C CYS A 43 11.27 -17.61 -12.90
N GLY A 44 11.14 -16.40 -12.36
CA GLY A 44 11.19 -15.14 -13.10
C GLY A 44 9.97 -14.83 -13.96
N ARG A 45 8.96 -15.73 -14.03
CA ARG A 45 7.73 -15.49 -14.79
C ARG A 45 6.86 -14.42 -14.14
N GLU A 46 6.21 -13.63 -14.98
CA GLU A 46 5.16 -12.70 -14.59
C GLU A 46 3.89 -13.48 -14.22
N ILE A 47 3.27 -13.07 -13.12
CA ILE A 47 2.03 -13.63 -12.59
C ILE A 47 1.04 -12.48 -12.55
N ASP A 48 -0.02 -12.57 -13.35
CA ASP A 48 -1.12 -11.61 -13.46
C ASP A 48 -2.42 -12.12 -12.82
N ARG A 49 -2.46 -13.40 -12.44
CA ARG A 49 -3.58 -14.03 -11.73
C ARG A 49 -3.29 -14.11 -10.24
N PHE A 50 -3.84 -13.16 -9.50
CA PHE A 50 -3.98 -13.25 -8.06
C PHE A 50 -5.28 -14.00 -7.73
N HIS A 51 -5.19 -15.04 -6.89
CA HIS A 51 -6.31 -15.90 -6.47
C HIS A 51 -6.70 -15.60 -5.02
#